data_AF-A0A928MMI4-F1
#
_entry.id   AF-A0A928MMI4-F1
#
_cell.length_a   1.000
_cell.length_b   1.000
_cell.length_c   1.000
_cell.angle_alpha   90.00
_cell.angle_beta   90.00
_cell.angle_gamma   90.00
#
_symmetry.space_group_name_H-M   'P 1'
#
loop_
_entity.id
_entity.type
_entity.pdbx_description
1 polymer ?
#
loop_
_entity_poly.entity_id
_entity_poly.type
_entity_poly.pdbx_seq_one_letter_code
_entity_poly.pdbx_strand_id
1 'polypeptide(L)'
;MKSLRIGLALTGSYCTYDKALAALEALARHHDVTALMSENAYATDTRFGDAGDFVHRLEALTGKPVLHSIPEAEPVGPGDYFDVLVVAPCTGNTAAKLCAGITDTAVTMAVKSHLRSGKPVVLAFGSNDGLSASAKNIGELLNRKHFYFVPMYQDAPLAKPRSLASDYARLEETVLAAHAGRQIEPIFVCPARA
;
A
#
# COMPACT_ATOMS: atom_id res chain seq x y z
N MET A 1 -6.35 -20.17 -9.62
CA MET A 1 -5.92 -19.64 -8.30
C MET A 1 -7.14 -19.42 -7.43
N LYS A 2 -7.04 -19.59 -6.11
CA LYS A 2 -8.15 -19.26 -5.20
C LYS A 2 -8.22 -17.74 -5.06
N SER A 3 -9.42 -17.16 -5.19
CA SER A 3 -9.63 -15.74 -4.93
C SER A 3 -9.26 -15.41 -3.48
N LEU A 4 -8.69 -14.23 -3.25
CA LEU A 4 -8.26 -13.72 -1.95
C LEU A 4 -9.08 -12.48 -1.62
N ARG A 5 -9.33 -12.24 -0.34
CA ARG A 5 -9.89 -10.96 0.13
C ARG A 5 -8.73 -9.98 0.36
N ILE A 6 -8.64 -8.94 -0.44
CA ILE A 6 -7.52 -7.99 -0.40
C ILE A 6 -8.04 -6.62 0.04
N GLY A 7 -7.43 -6.05 1.08
CA GLY A 7 -7.62 -4.64 1.38
C GLY A 7 -6.58 -3.81 0.61
N LEU A 8 -6.99 -2.86 -0.23
CA LEU A 8 -6.08 -1.93 -0.89
C LEU A 8 -6.18 -0.55 -0.22
N ALA A 9 -5.18 -0.21 0.59
CA ALA A 9 -5.11 1.00 1.37
C ALA A 9 -4.26 2.09 0.67
N LEU A 10 -4.88 3.20 0.29
CA LEU A 10 -4.22 4.35 -0.31
C LEU A 10 -3.89 5.39 0.77
N THR A 11 -2.66 5.92 0.71
CA THR A 11 -2.23 7.07 1.52
C THR A 11 -1.95 8.26 0.59
N GLY A 12 -1.27 9.31 1.05
CA GLY A 12 -0.84 10.40 0.17
C GLY A 12 0.08 9.94 -0.98
N SER A 13 0.80 10.88 -1.62
CA SER A 13 1.51 10.61 -2.89
C SER A 13 0.56 10.42 -4.09
N TYR A 14 -0.37 11.36 -4.22
CA TYR A 14 -1.42 11.44 -5.24
C TYR A 14 -0.92 11.26 -6.69
N CYS A 15 0.32 11.66 -6.99
CA CYS A 15 0.94 11.45 -8.30
C CYS A 15 1.12 9.98 -8.70
N THR A 16 0.91 9.05 -7.77
CA THR A 16 1.01 7.60 -8.00
C THR A 16 -0.34 6.90 -8.08
N TYR A 17 -1.45 7.63 -7.94
CA TYR A 17 -2.79 7.04 -7.90
C TYR A 17 -3.16 6.33 -9.19
N ASP A 18 -2.78 6.83 -10.37
CA ASP A 18 -3.05 6.11 -11.62
C ASP A 18 -2.35 4.75 -11.66
N LYS A 19 -1.14 4.64 -11.12
CA LYS A 19 -0.44 3.36 -10.98
C LYS A 19 -1.14 2.45 -9.97
N ALA A 20 -1.57 2.99 -8.84
CA ALA A 20 -2.31 2.24 -7.82
C ALA A 20 -3.66 1.74 -8.33
N LEU A 21 -4.39 2.55 -9.09
CA LEU A 21 -5.68 2.20 -9.71
C LEU A 21 -5.52 1.17 -10.81
N ALA A 22 -4.48 1.26 -11.64
CA ALA A 22 -4.17 0.22 -12.62
C ALA A 22 -3.85 -1.12 -11.93
N ALA A 23 -3.11 -1.09 -10.83
CA ALA A 23 -2.84 -2.27 -10.01
C ALA A 23 -4.11 -2.83 -9.35
N LEU A 24 -4.99 -1.95 -8.86
CA LEU A 24 -6.30 -2.33 -8.33
C LEU A 24 -7.13 -3.04 -9.38
N GLU A 25 -7.23 -2.47 -10.58
CA GLU A 25 -8.01 -3.06 -11.67
C GLU A 25 -7.47 -4.46 -12.02
N ALA A 26 -6.15 -4.63 -12.08
CA ALA A 26 -5.53 -5.93 -12.31
C ALA A 26 -5.89 -6.94 -11.20
N LEU A 27 -5.78 -6.54 -9.93
CA LEU A 27 -6.14 -7.38 -8.78
C LEU A 27 -7.63 -7.76 -8.76
N ALA A 28 -8.51 -6.79 -9.04
CA ALA A 28 -9.96 -6.96 -9.01
C ALA A 28 -10.48 -7.95 -10.07
N ARG A 29 -9.70 -8.23 -11.13
CA ARG A 29 -10.04 -9.27 -12.12
C ARG A 29 -9.99 -10.69 -11.55
N HIS A 30 -9.25 -10.91 -10.46
CA HIS A 30 -8.96 -12.24 -9.94
C HIS A 30 -9.24 -12.40 -8.44
N HIS A 31 -9.40 -11.29 -7.71
CA HIS A 31 -9.51 -11.25 -6.26
C HIS A 31 -10.66 -10.35 -5.80
N ASP A 32 -11.16 -10.60 -4.59
CA ASP A 32 -12.16 -9.73 -3.96
C ASP A 32 -11.46 -8.57 -3.26
N VAL A 33 -11.50 -7.37 -3.85
CA VAL A 33 -10.76 -6.22 -3.34
C VAL A 33 -11.70 -5.22 -2.67
N THR A 34 -11.30 -4.72 -1.51
CA THR A 34 -11.96 -3.59 -0.82
C THR A 34 -10.97 -2.43 -0.73
N ALA A 35 -11.38 -1.24 -1.15
CA ALA A 35 -10.54 -0.05 -1.06
C ALA A 35 -10.63 0.59 0.34
N LEU A 36 -9.50 1.12 0.79
CA LEU A 36 -9.39 1.92 2.02
C LEU A 36 -8.53 3.15 1.72
N MET A 37 -8.83 4.29 2.32
CA MET A 37 -8.07 5.52 2.17
C MET A 37 -7.74 6.12 3.54
N SER A 38 -6.59 6.78 3.69
CA SER A 38 -6.41 7.68 4.83
C SER A 38 -7.35 8.89 4.69
N GLU A 39 -7.73 9.50 5.79
CA GLU A 39 -8.62 10.66 5.85
C GLU A 39 -8.16 11.78 4.91
N ASN A 40 -6.85 12.08 4.90
CA ASN A 40 -6.27 13.07 3.99
C ASN A 40 -6.41 12.67 2.52
N ALA A 41 -6.22 11.38 2.22
CA ALA A 41 -6.32 10.86 0.85
C ALA A 41 -7.76 10.93 0.34
N TYR A 42 -8.73 10.74 1.23
CA TYR A 42 -10.17 10.72 0.92
C TYR A 42 -10.76 12.13 0.76
N ALA A 43 -10.17 13.16 1.39
CA ALA A 43 -10.77 14.50 1.47
C ALA A 43 -9.99 15.62 0.76
N THR A 44 -8.78 15.36 0.24
CA THR A 44 -7.90 16.41 -0.28
C THR A 44 -7.85 16.42 -1.81
N ASP A 45 -8.40 17.47 -2.41
CA ASP A 45 -8.19 17.74 -3.83
C ASP A 45 -6.76 18.21 -4.08
N THR A 46 -6.18 17.76 -5.18
CA THR A 46 -4.81 18.13 -5.54
C THR A 46 -4.71 18.45 -7.02
N ARG A 47 -3.55 18.99 -7.43
CA ARG A 47 -3.23 19.14 -8.86
C ARG A 47 -3.23 17.82 -9.66
N PHE A 48 -3.30 16.67 -8.99
CA PHE A 48 -3.34 15.35 -9.62
C PHE A 48 -4.76 14.81 -9.78
N GLY A 49 -5.77 15.50 -9.26
CA GLY A 49 -7.18 15.10 -9.35
C GLY A 49 -7.99 15.48 -8.12
N ASP A 50 -9.31 15.42 -8.30
CA ASP A 50 -10.33 15.58 -7.26
C ASP A 50 -10.44 14.31 -6.41
N ALA A 51 -10.61 14.46 -5.10
CA ALA A 51 -10.69 13.32 -4.19
C ALA A 51 -11.96 12.48 -4.43
N GLY A 52 -13.09 13.12 -4.71
CA GLY A 52 -14.35 12.46 -5.03
C GLY A 52 -14.27 11.62 -6.31
N ASP A 53 -13.59 12.11 -7.35
CA ASP A 53 -13.33 11.34 -8.56
C ASP A 53 -12.54 10.05 -8.28
N PHE A 54 -11.52 10.13 -7.42
CA PHE A 54 -10.75 8.95 -7.01
C PHE A 54 -11.60 7.97 -6.20
N VAL A 55 -12.40 8.46 -5.26
CA VAL A 55 -13.33 7.62 -4.48
C VAL A 55 -14.31 6.92 -5.42
N HIS A 56 -14.97 7.64 -6.32
CA HIS A 56 -15.92 7.06 -7.27
C HIS A 56 -15.27 5.98 -8.15
N ARG A 57 -14.03 6.21 -8.62
CA ARG A 57 -13.27 5.20 -9.38
C ARG A 57 -12.97 3.95 -8.55
N LEU A 58 -12.57 4.11 -7.29
CA LEU A 58 -12.31 2.99 -6.38
C LEU A 58 -13.57 2.17 -6.12
N GLU A 59 -14.69 2.83 -5.84
CA GLU A 59 -15.98 2.17 -5.59
C GLU A 59 -16.50 1.47 -6.84
N ALA A 60 -16.36 2.08 -8.02
CA ALA A 60 -16.73 1.46 -9.29
C ALA A 60 -15.89 0.20 -9.60
N LEU A 61 -14.59 0.22 -9.30
CA LEU A 61 -13.68 -0.92 -9.52
C LEU A 61 -13.91 -2.05 -8.51
N THR A 62 -14.24 -1.72 -7.26
CA THR A 62 -14.38 -2.72 -6.18
C THR A 62 -15.82 -3.17 -5.93
N GLY A 63 -16.80 -2.41 -6.40
CA GLY A 63 -18.22 -2.61 -6.11
C GLY A 63 -18.59 -2.39 -4.64
N LYS A 64 -17.73 -1.72 -3.86
CA LYS A 64 -17.85 -1.56 -2.40
C LYS A 64 -17.51 -0.13 -1.99
N PRO A 65 -18.09 0.39 -0.89
CA PRO A 65 -17.73 1.70 -0.37
C PRO A 65 -16.28 1.73 0.11
N VAL A 66 -15.63 2.88 -0.05
CA VAL A 66 -14.26 3.10 0.46
C VAL A 66 -14.27 3.27 1.97
N LEU A 67 -13.51 2.44 2.69
CA LEU A 67 -13.25 2.64 4.12
C LEU A 67 -12.32 3.85 4.29
N HIS A 68 -12.66 4.83 5.12
CA HIS A 68 -11.88 6.08 5.16
C HIS A 68 -11.76 6.72 6.55
N SER A 69 -12.23 6.05 7.60
CA SER A 69 -12.13 6.51 8.97
C SER A 69 -11.57 5.45 9.92
N ILE A 70 -10.98 5.89 11.03
CA ILE A 70 -10.49 5.00 12.10
C ILE A 70 -11.59 4.03 12.61
N PRO A 71 -12.83 4.46 12.90
CA PRO A 71 -13.89 3.54 13.34
C PRO A 71 -14.24 2.45 12.33
N GLU A 72 -14.16 2.74 11.02
CA GLU A 72 -14.39 1.75 9.96
C GLU A 72 -13.20 0.78 9.80
N ALA A 73 -11.98 1.26 10.08
CA ALA A 73 -10.75 0.49 9.97
C ALA A 73 -10.45 -0.39 11.19
N GLU A 74 -10.96 -0.04 12.37
CA GLU A 74 -10.74 -0.80 13.61
C GLU A 74 -11.21 -2.27 13.50
N PRO A 75 -12.39 -2.56 12.91
CA PRO A 75 -12.88 -3.94 12.77
C PRO A 75 -12.11 -4.82 11.79
N VAL A 76 -11.16 -4.27 11.00
CA VAL A 76 -10.43 -5.03 9.96
C VAL A 76 -9.81 -6.33 10.49
N GLY A 77 -9.23 -6.29 11.69
CA GLY A 77 -8.64 -7.45 12.37
C GLY A 77 -9.68 -8.38 13.00
N PRO A 78 -10.49 -7.92 13.97
CA PRO A 78 -11.53 -8.73 14.62
C PRO A 78 -12.57 -9.31 13.67
N GLY A 79 -12.94 -8.57 12.63
CA GLY A 79 -13.90 -8.99 11.62
C GLY A 79 -13.30 -9.87 10.51
N ASP A 80 -11.99 -10.13 10.55
CA ASP A 80 -11.26 -10.94 9.57
C ASP A 80 -11.52 -10.51 8.11
N TYR A 81 -11.48 -9.20 7.82
CA TYR A 81 -11.93 -8.68 6.53
C TYR A 81 -11.07 -9.14 5.36
N PHE A 82 -9.75 -9.23 5.57
CA PHE A 82 -8.78 -9.45 4.50
C PHE A 82 -7.86 -10.63 4.80
N ASP A 83 -7.42 -11.30 3.75
CA ASP A 83 -6.35 -12.30 3.76
C ASP A 83 -4.97 -11.65 3.59
N VAL A 84 -4.91 -10.52 2.87
CA VAL A 84 -3.74 -9.66 2.70
C VAL A 84 -4.18 -8.19 2.72
N LEU A 85 -3.47 -7.34 3.46
CA LEU A 85 -3.65 -5.89 3.40
C LEU A 85 -2.49 -5.25 2.64
N VAL A 86 -2.79 -4.49 1.60
CA VAL A 86 -1.82 -3.77 0.77
C VAL A 86 -1.87 -2.29 1.10
N VAL A 87 -0.72 -1.65 1.30
CA VAL A 87 -0.62 -0.18 1.39
C VAL A 87 0.09 0.33 0.15
N ALA A 88 -0.66 0.96 -0.75
CA ALA A 88 -0.17 1.36 -2.06
C ALA A 88 -0.86 2.65 -2.55
N PRO A 89 -0.15 3.79 -2.62
CA PRO A 89 1.23 4.00 -2.16
C PRO A 89 1.39 3.95 -0.64
N CYS A 90 2.55 3.49 -0.17
CA CYS A 90 3.03 3.67 1.20
C CYS A 90 4.07 4.81 1.22
N THR A 91 3.66 6.00 1.67
CA THR A 91 4.56 7.16 1.77
C THR A 91 5.63 6.98 2.86
N GLY A 92 6.70 7.77 2.80
CA GLY A 92 7.70 7.85 3.87
C GLY A 92 7.10 8.18 5.24
N ASN A 93 6.11 9.08 5.28
CA ASN A 93 5.35 9.40 6.49
C ASN A 93 4.58 8.18 7.02
N THR A 94 3.86 7.47 6.15
CA THR A 94 3.14 6.25 6.56
C THR A 94 4.12 5.19 7.08
N ALA A 95 5.22 4.94 6.36
CA ALA A 95 6.24 3.97 6.78
C ALA A 95 6.84 4.34 8.16
N ALA A 96 7.12 5.62 8.41
CA ALA A 96 7.60 6.10 9.70
C ALA A 96 6.58 5.85 10.83
N LYS A 97 5.30 6.14 10.58
CA LYS A 97 4.22 5.88 11.54
C LYS A 97 4.08 4.39 11.86
N LEU A 98 4.15 3.53 10.84
CA LEU A 98 4.10 2.07 11.03
C LEU A 98 5.28 1.55 11.86
N CYS A 99 6.50 2.07 11.63
CA CYS A 99 7.66 1.75 12.46
C CYS A 99 7.44 2.14 13.93
N ALA A 100 6.90 3.34 14.15
CA ALA A 100 6.64 3.87 15.48
C ALA A 100 5.39 3.28 16.16
N GLY A 101 4.61 2.42 15.47
CA GLY A 101 3.35 1.88 15.99
C GLY A 101 2.23 2.92 16.12
N ILE A 102 2.31 4.02 15.38
CA ILE A 102 1.32 5.10 15.40
C ILE A 102 0.10 4.71 14.55
N THR A 103 -1.10 4.86 15.12
CA THR A 103 -2.38 4.53 14.46
C THR A 103 -3.37 5.69 14.47
N ASP A 104 -2.94 6.80 13.86
CA ASP A 104 -3.66 8.08 13.81
C ASP A 104 -4.38 8.33 12.47
N THR A 105 -4.47 7.32 11.60
CA THR A 105 -5.23 7.36 10.34
C THR A 105 -5.97 6.05 10.12
N ALA A 106 -7.01 6.05 9.29
CA ALA A 106 -7.69 4.83 8.87
C ALA A 106 -6.72 3.75 8.35
N VAL A 107 -5.71 4.14 7.55
CA VAL A 107 -4.72 3.19 7.00
C VAL A 107 -3.85 2.60 8.10
N THR A 108 -3.27 3.42 8.97
CA THR A 108 -2.40 2.93 10.04
C THR A 108 -3.17 2.12 11.08
N MET A 109 -4.45 2.44 11.31
CA MET A 109 -5.35 1.63 12.12
C MET A 109 -5.63 0.26 11.47
N ALA A 110 -5.98 0.24 10.18
CA ALA A 110 -6.23 -1.00 9.44
C ALA A 110 -5.00 -1.92 9.48
N VAL A 111 -3.80 -1.37 9.30
CA VAL A 111 -2.53 -2.13 9.39
C VAL A 111 -2.35 -2.75 10.77
N LYS A 112 -2.48 -1.96 11.85
CA LYS A 112 -2.37 -2.49 13.22
C LYS A 112 -3.41 -3.57 13.49
N SER A 113 -4.67 -3.33 13.10
CA SER A 113 -5.75 -4.27 13.35
C SER A 113 -5.55 -5.58 12.56
N HIS A 114 -5.13 -5.48 11.29
CA HIS A 114 -4.81 -6.64 10.46
C HIS A 114 -3.64 -7.47 11.01
N LEU A 115 -2.57 -6.82 11.48
CA LEU A 115 -1.42 -7.48 12.10
C LEU A 115 -1.77 -8.20 13.41
N ARG A 116 -2.80 -7.74 14.15
CA ARG A 116 -3.31 -8.43 15.34
C ARG A 116 -3.73 -9.87 15.03
N SER A 117 -4.20 -10.12 13.81
CA SER A 117 -4.60 -11.45 13.32
C SER A 117 -3.44 -12.25 12.71
N GLY A 118 -2.20 -11.75 12.77
CA GLY A 118 -1.02 -12.43 12.23
C GLY A 118 -1.00 -12.54 10.70
N LYS A 119 -1.73 -11.66 10.01
CA LYS A 119 -1.90 -11.68 8.56
C LYS A 119 -0.95 -10.71 7.83
N PRO A 120 -0.57 -11.01 6.58
CA PRO A 120 0.44 -10.27 5.83
C PRO A 120 0.01 -8.86 5.42
N VAL A 121 0.93 -7.92 5.58
CA VAL A 121 0.85 -6.54 5.09
C VAL A 121 1.89 -6.34 3.99
N VAL A 122 1.44 -5.95 2.80
CA VAL A 122 2.29 -5.63 1.64
C VAL A 122 2.42 -4.12 1.49
N LEU A 123 3.64 -3.62 1.35
CA LEU A 123 3.93 -2.20 1.20
C LEU A 123 4.47 -1.90 -0.20
N ALA A 124 3.73 -1.10 -0.97
CA ALA A 124 4.26 -0.45 -2.17
C ALA A 124 4.85 0.90 -1.78
N PHE A 125 6.09 0.88 -1.27
CA PHE A 125 6.80 2.09 -0.84
C PHE A 125 7.02 3.08 -1.98
N GLY A 126 6.82 4.37 -1.69
CA GLY A 126 7.11 5.46 -2.61
C GLY A 126 7.39 6.76 -1.86
N SER A 127 8.64 7.22 -1.89
CA SER A 127 9.03 8.49 -1.28
C SER A 127 10.36 9.01 -1.84
N ASN A 128 10.50 10.34 -1.90
CA ASN A 128 11.73 10.99 -2.35
C ASN A 128 12.90 10.90 -1.34
N ASP A 129 12.62 10.48 -0.11
CA ASP A 129 13.57 10.30 0.99
C ASP A 129 13.84 8.83 1.33
N GLY A 130 13.50 7.91 0.41
CA GLY A 130 13.65 6.46 0.55
C GLY A 130 15.05 6.01 0.96
N LEU A 131 16.10 6.60 0.37
CA LEU A 131 17.51 6.32 0.69
C LEU A 131 18.12 7.36 1.65
N SER A 132 17.29 8.09 2.40
CA SER A 132 17.71 9.01 3.46
C SER A 132 16.89 8.79 4.74
N ALA A 133 15.93 9.67 5.07
CA ALA A 133 15.19 9.60 6.32
C ALA A 133 14.31 8.35 6.44
N SER A 134 13.77 7.87 5.32
CA SER A 134 12.93 6.66 5.27
C SER A 134 13.74 5.36 5.22
N ALA A 135 15.05 5.41 4.97
CA ALA A 135 15.88 4.21 4.81
C ALA A 135 15.85 3.33 6.07
N LYS A 136 15.94 3.96 7.25
CA LYS A 136 15.84 3.26 8.55
C LYS A 136 14.48 2.59 8.74
N ASN A 137 13.41 3.22 8.24
CA ASN A 137 12.05 2.71 8.37
C ASN A 137 11.84 1.49 7.46
N ILE A 138 12.38 1.53 6.24
CA ILE A 138 12.36 0.38 5.33
C ILE A 138 13.11 -0.80 5.96
N GLY A 139 14.33 -0.58 6.47
CA GLY A 139 15.11 -1.63 7.14
C GLY A 139 14.43 -2.20 8.39
N GLU A 140 13.81 -1.35 9.21
CA GLU A 140 13.05 -1.76 10.39
C GLU A 140 11.84 -2.62 10.00
N LEU A 141 11.03 -2.19 9.02
CA LEU A 141 9.85 -2.92 8.57
C LEU A 141 10.22 -4.25 7.91
N LEU A 142 11.32 -4.31 7.14
CA LEU A 142 11.84 -5.57 6.58
C LEU A 142 12.19 -6.60 7.66
N ASN A 143 12.59 -6.15 8.85
CA ASN A 143 12.89 -7.02 9.99
C ASN A 143 11.65 -7.46 10.79
N ARG A 144 10.46 -6.92 10.50
CA ARG A 144 9.23 -7.24 11.24
C ARG A 144 8.46 -8.37 10.58
N LYS A 145 7.91 -9.26 11.41
CA LYS A 145 7.02 -10.32 10.92
C LYS A 145 5.82 -9.73 10.20
N HIS A 146 5.40 -10.43 9.14
CA HIS A 146 4.22 -10.12 8.34
C HIS A 146 4.29 -8.85 7.49
N PHE A 147 5.40 -8.12 7.47
CA PHE A 147 5.62 -7.06 6.50
C PHE A 147 6.36 -7.59 5.27
N TYR A 148 5.85 -7.22 4.10
CA TYR A 148 6.42 -7.57 2.80
C TYR A 148 6.46 -6.32 1.93
N PHE A 149 7.40 -6.26 1.01
CA PHE A 149 7.62 -5.11 0.14
C PHE A 149 7.40 -5.51 -1.31
N VAL A 150 6.68 -4.65 -2.03
CA VAL A 150 6.75 -4.66 -3.49
C VAL A 150 8.17 -4.26 -3.89
N PRO A 151 8.79 -4.92 -4.87
CA PRO A 151 10.15 -4.60 -5.30
C PRO A 151 10.32 -3.12 -5.61
N MET A 152 11.42 -2.54 -5.15
CA MET A 152 11.70 -1.11 -5.19
C MET A 152 12.86 -0.78 -6.11
N TYR A 153 12.82 0.42 -6.69
CA TYR A 153 13.88 0.96 -7.53
C TYR A 153 14.03 2.47 -7.33
N GLN A 154 15.18 3.02 -7.70
CA GLN A 154 15.35 4.48 -7.83
C GLN A 154 14.70 4.94 -9.13
N ASP A 155 13.62 5.69 -9.03
CA ASP A 155 12.86 6.17 -10.19
C ASP A 155 13.54 7.35 -10.90
N ALA A 156 14.15 8.21 -10.09
CA ALA A 156 14.82 9.47 -10.36
C ALA A 156 16.33 9.57 -10.13
N PRO A 157 17.26 8.62 -10.40
CA PRO A 157 18.57 8.61 -9.74
C PRO A 157 19.39 9.92 -9.82
N LEU A 158 19.31 10.64 -10.94
CA LEU A 158 20.01 11.92 -11.10
C LEU A 158 19.22 13.12 -10.54
N ALA A 159 17.91 13.18 -10.77
CA ALA A 159 17.07 14.31 -10.35
C ALA A 159 16.60 14.22 -8.87
N LYS A 160 16.45 12.99 -8.37
CA LYS A 160 15.95 12.62 -7.03
C LYS A 160 16.79 11.46 -6.49
N PRO A 161 18.07 11.67 -6.15
CA PRO A 161 19.02 10.61 -5.83
C PRO A 161 18.63 9.77 -4.61
N ARG A 162 17.76 10.27 -3.73
CA ARG A 162 17.29 9.55 -2.55
C ARG A 162 15.90 8.92 -2.72
N SER A 163 15.28 9.08 -3.89
CA SER A 163 13.93 8.60 -4.16
C SER A 163 13.91 7.10 -4.42
N LEU A 164 12.92 6.42 -3.83
CA LEU A 164 12.55 5.05 -4.15
C LEU A 164 11.08 5.00 -4.53
N ALA A 165 10.76 4.18 -5.52
CA ALA A 165 9.41 3.84 -5.92
C ALA A 165 9.28 2.32 -6.05
N SER A 166 8.05 1.82 -5.92
CA SER A 166 7.74 0.40 -6.11
C SER A 166 7.39 0.07 -7.56
N ASP A 167 7.75 -1.13 -7.99
CA ASP A 167 7.35 -1.73 -9.25
C ASP A 167 5.94 -2.34 -9.13
N TYR A 168 4.93 -1.53 -9.44
CA TYR A 168 3.52 -1.93 -9.37
C TYR A 168 3.17 -3.12 -10.27
N ALA A 169 3.97 -3.41 -11.31
CA ALA A 169 3.75 -4.60 -12.14
C ALA A 169 3.95 -5.91 -11.35
N ARG A 170 4.72 -5.86 -10.26
CA ARG A 170 4.96 -7.01 -9.36
C ARG A 170 4.06 -7.01 -8.13
N LEU A 171 3.04 -6.15 -8.06
CA LEU A 171 2.16 -6.05 -6.89
C LEU A 171 1.40 -7.35 -6.61
N GLU A 172 0.74 -7.92 -7.62
CA GLU A 172 -0.02 -9.16 -7.47
C GLU A 172 0.90 -10.32 -7.09
N GLU A 173 2.06 -10.45 -7.75
CA GLU A 173 3.09 -11.44 -7.39
C GLU A 173 3.49 -11.31 -5.90
N THR A 174 3.68 -10.07 -5.43
CA THR A 174 4.03 -9.78 -4.03
C THR A 174 2.90 -10.20 -3.08
N VAL A 175 1.64 -9.90 -3.41
CA VAL A 175 0.47 -10.26 -2.61
C VAL A 175 0.36 -11.77 -2.45
N LEU A 176 0.51 -12.52 -3.54
CA LEU A 176 0.41 -13.97 -3.53
C LEU A 176 1.54 -14.62 -2.71
N ALA A 177 2.76 -14.12 -2.83
CA ALA A 177 3.89 -14.61 -2.05
C ALA A 177 3.74 -14.25 -0.56
N ALA A 178 3.29 -13.04 -0.25
CA ALA A 178 3.04 -12.59 1.12
C ALA A 178 1.95 -13.45 1.79
N HIS A 179 0.89 -13.80 1.06
CA HIS A 179 -0.11 -14.77 1.53
C HIS A 179 0.48 -16.15 1.83
N ALA A 180 1.49 -16.57 1.07
CA ALA A 180 2.26 -17.79 1.32
C ALA A 180 3.39 -17.61 2.37
N GLY A 181 3.47 -16.46 3.05
CA GLY A 181 4.46 -16.20 4.09
C GLY A 181 5.87 -15.91 3.56
N ARG A 182 6.01 -15.46 2.30
CA ARG A 182 7.31 -15.24 1.64
C ARG A 182 7.40 -13.85 1.04
N GLN A 183 8.56 -13.22 1.20
CA GLN A 183 8.95 -12.04 0.44
C GLN A 183 9.33 -12.46 -0.99
N ILE A 184 8.91 -11.70 -2.00
CA ILE A 184 9.39 -11.92 -3.36
C ILE A 184 10.79 -11.35 -3.54
N GLU A 185 11.58 -12.03 -4.35
CA GLU A 185 12.95 -11.62 -4.69
C GLU A 185 13.06 -11.33 -6.19
N PRO A 186 14.00 -10.47 -6.61
CA PRO A 186 14.76 -9.54 -5.76
C PRO A 186 13.88 -8.39 -5.23
N ILE A 187 14.13 -7.95 -3.99
CA ILE A 187 13.45 -6.77 -3.38
C ILE A 187 13.91 -5.45 -4.02
N PHE A 188 15.18 -5.34 -4.40
CA PHE A 188 15.70 -4.17 -5.11
C PHE A 188 15.93 -4.50 -6.57
N VAL A 189 15.29 -3.74 -7.46
CA VAL A 189 15.36 -3.93 -8.92
C VAL A 189 15.96 -2.71 -9.61
N CYS A 190 16.56 -2.94 -10.76
CA CYS A 190 16.90 -1.89 -11.70
C CYS A 190 15.76 -1.83 -12.73
N PRO A 191 15.13 -0.66 -12.97
CA PRO A 191 14.18 -0.57 -14.05
C PRO A 191 14.90 -0.92 -15.35
N ALA A 192 14.25 -1.71 -16.21
CA ALA A 192 14.79 -1.97 -17.55
C ALA A 192 15.09 -0.60 -18.19
N ARG A 193 16.32 -0.42 -18.69
CA ARG A 193 16.66 0.79 -19.45
C ARG A 193 15.73 0.81 -20.66
N ALA A 194 14.83 1.78 -20.70
CA ALA A 194 14.07 2.11 -21.91
C ALA A 194 15.02 2.65 -22.98
#